data_AF-A0A9Q1JAN3-F1
#
_entry.id   AF-A0A9Q1JAN3-F1
#
_cell.length_a   1.000
_cell.length_b   1.000
_cell.length_c   1.000
_cell.angle_alpha   90.00
_cell.angle_beta   90.00
_cell.angle_gamma   90.00
#
_symmetry.space_group_name_H-M   'P 1'
#
loop_
_entity.id
_entity.type
_entity.pdbx_description
1 polymer ?
#
loop_
_entity_poly.entity_id
_entity_poly.type
_entity_poly.pdbx_seq_one_letter_code
_entity_poly.pdbx_strand_id
1 'polypeptide(L)'
;CAKSGEKDFVALNREGVKSGLVTAKEHYQYRATHDIRRLTPSKAGARLAAPPKIPDITFGVPTRPSTPICDLLEHQYAQRWLHEQQAKERAVLERRKKRQAHLGRVTDTRTTILRKSCPIAEPPSMWKLPRFQEVGPALNTFRCPEARKKAFSAHYSESVARRGHLGQGTYNLS
;
A
#
# COMPACT_ATOMS: atom_id res chain seq x y z
N CYS A 1 -38.30 -35.93 -31.25
CA CYS A 1 -38.20 -34.54 -31.72
C CYS A 1 -36.75 -34.07 -31.64
N ALA A 2 -36.04 -34.07 -32.77
CA ALA A 2 -34.66 -33.62 -32.85
C ALA A 2 -34.59 -32.09 -32.71
N LYS A 3 -34.03 -31.59 -31.61
CA LYS A 3 -33.83 -30.15 -31.38
C LYS A 3 -32.57 -29.73 -32.14
N SER A 4 -32.74 -29.10 -33.31
CA SER A 4 -31.63 -28.62 -34.14
C SER A 4 -31.03 -27.34 -33.54
N GLY A 5 -29.74 -27.37 -33.21
CA GLY A 5 -28.98 -26.21 -32.73
C GLY A 5 -27.60 -26.63 -32.27
N GLU A 6 -26.61 -25.74 -32.42
CA GLU A 6 -25.24 -25.93 -31.91
C GLU A 6 -25.28 -26.03 -30.37
N LYS A 7 -24.40 -26.84 -29.78
CA LYS A 7 -24.28 -26.95 -28.31
C LYS A 7 -23.86 -25.60 -27.71
N ASP A 8 -24.53 -25.19 -26.64
CA ASP A 8 -24.18 -24.00 -25.90
C ASP A 8 -23.13 -24.32 -24.83
N PHE A 9 -21.85 -24.23 -25.21
CA PHE A 9 -20.73 -24.49 -24.30
C PHE A 9 -20.66 -23.51 -23.12
N VAL A 10 -21.18 -22.29 -23.26
CA VAL A 10 -21.17 -21.29 -22.16
C VAL A 10 -22.17 -21.70 -21.09
N ALA A 11 -23.40 -22.04 -21.51
CA ALA A 11 -24.42 -22.55 -20.59
C ALA A 11 -23.98 -23.87 -19.94
N LEU A 12 -23.43 -24.82 -20.71
CA LEU A 12 -22.91 -26.09 -20.19
C LEU A 12 -21.81 -25.89 -19.15
N ASN A 13 -20.87 -24.97 -19.38
CA ASN A 13 -19.81 -24.68 -18.41
C ASN A 13 -20.37 -24.03 -17.15
N ARG A 14 -21.30 -23.09 -17.30
CA ARG A 14 -21.96 -22.42 -16.15
C ARG A 14 -22.70 -23.42 -15.26
N GLU A 15 -23.46 -24.34 -15.85
CA GLU A 15 -24.18 -25.37 -15.07
C GLU A 15 -23.20 -26.41 -14.48
N GLY A 16 -22.12 -26.76 -15.20
CA GLY A 16 -21.05 -27.61 -14.66
C GLY A 16 -20.42 -27.02 -13.39
N VAL A 17 -20.10 -25.72 -13.39
CA VAL A 17 -19.57 -25.03 -12.20
C VAL A 17 -20.61 -25.00 -11.07
N LYS A 18 -21.90 -24.77 -11.37
CA LYS A 18 -22.97 -24.84 -10.36
C LYS A 18 -23.13 -26.23 -9.74
N SER A 19 -22.88 -27.29 -10.51
CA SER A 19 -22.86 -28.67 -10.01
C SER A 19 -21.58 -29.04 -9.26
N GLY A 20 -20.65 -28.10 -9.06
CA GLY A 20 -19.43 -28.30 -8.30
C GLY A 20 -18.29 -28.94 -9.10
N LEU A 21 -18.37 -28.97 -10.45
CA LEU A 21 -17.28 -29.44 -11.29
C LEU A 21 -16.23 -28.33 -11.45
N VAL A 22 -14.98 -28.67 -11.18
CA VAL A 22 -13.86 -27.71 -11.20
C VAL A 22 -12.73 -28.19 -12.12
N THR A 23 -12.71 -29.47 -12.49
CA THR A 23 -11.68 -30.07 -13.34
C THR A 23 -12.11 -30.09 -14.82
N ALA A 24 -11.16 -29.88 -15.74
CA ALA A 24 -11.43 -29.94 -17.18
C ALA A 24 -12.01 -31.30 -17.65
N LYS A 25 -11.57 -32.41 -17.04
CA LYS A 25 -12.06 -33.76 -17.34
C LYS A 25 -13.52 -33.96 -16.94
N GLU A 26 -13.91 -33.39 -15.80
CA GLU A 26 -15.30 -33.39 -15.33
C GLU A 26 -16.19 -32.59 -16.28
N HIS A 27 -15.74 -31.39 -16.69
CA HIS A 27 -16.47 -30.59 -17.68
C HIS A 27 -16.60 -31.30 -19.04
N TYR A 28 -15.59 -32.07 -19.46
CA TYR A 28 -15.69 -32.86 -20.68
C TYR A 28 -16.78 -33.94 -20.58
N GLN A 29 -16.82 -34.69 -19.48
CA GLN A 29 -17.87 -35.68 -19.20
C GLN A 29 -19.25 -35.03 -19.05
N TYR A 30 -19.32 -33.85 -18.44
CA TYR A 30 -20.55 -33.08 -18.28
C TYR A 30 -21.14 -32.66 -19.63
N ARG A 31 -20.32 -32.19 -20.56
CA ARG A 31 -20.75 -31.83 -21.94
C ARG A 31 -21.14 -33.04 -22.80
N ALA A 32 -20.67 -34.23 -22.45
CA ALA A 32 -21.05 -35.48 -23.10
C ALA A 32 -22.41 -35.99 -22.63
N THR A 33 -22.73 -35.79 -21.35
CA THR A 33 -23.98 -36.24 -20.71
C THR A 33 -25.12 -35.23 -20.79
N HIS A 34 -24.83 -33.93 -20.83
CA HIS A 34 -25.83 -32.86 -20.87
C HIS A 34 -25.91 -32.23 -22.27
N ASP A 35 -27.14 -32.08 -22.79
CA ASP A 35 -27.39 -31.44 -24.10
C ASP A 35 -28.15 -30.11 -23.92
N ILE A 36 -27.40 -29.03 -23.70
CA ILE A 36 -27.92 -27.66 -23.75
C ILE A 36 -27.55 -27.09 -25.12
N ARG A 37 -28.56 -26.73 -25.90
CA ARG A 37 -28.39 -26.19 -27.27
C ARG A 37 -28.78 -24.73 -27.30
N ARG A 38 -28.08 -23.96 -28.14
CA ARG A 38 -28.47 -22.59 -28.45
C ARG A 38 -29.83 -22.63 -29.15
N LEU A 39 -30.74 -21.76 -28.72
CA LEU A 39 -31.96 -21.54 -29.47
C LEU A 39 -31.56 -20.89 -30.80
N THR A 40 -31.64 -21.66 -31.90
CA THR A 40 -31.61 -21.04 -33.22
C THR A 40 -32.79 -20.09 -33.27
N PRO A 41 -32.62 -18.80 -33.58
CA PRO A 41 -33.75 -17.91 -33.78
C PRO A 41 -34.59 -18.52 -34.90
N SER A 42 -35.71 -19.14 -34.53
CA SER A 42 -36.70 -19.61 -35.48
C SER A 42 -37.13 -18.38 -36.27
N LYS A 43 -37.00 -18.45 -37.60
CA LYS A 43 -37.53 -17.44 -38.51
C LYS A 43 -39.06 -17.29 -38.42
N ALA A 44 -39.73 -18.06 -37.56
CA ALA A 44 -41.15 -17.93 -37.25
C ALA A 44 -41.33 -17.21 -35.90
N GLY A 45 -41.45 -15.89 -35.93
CA GLY A 45 -41.70 -15.09 -34.72
C GLY A 45 -41.50 -13.59 -34.86
N ALA A 46 -40.83 -13.10 -35.92
CA ALA A 46 -40.92 -11.71 -36.29
C ALA A 46 -42.28 -11.48 -36.95
N ARG A 47 -43.33 -11.30 -36.12
CA ARG A 47 -44.51 -10.56 -36.54
C ARG A 47 -43.99 -9.30 -37.22
N LEU A 48 -44.43 -9.07 -38.45
CA LEU A 48 -44.03 -7.99 -39.33
C LEU A 48 -44.08 -6.65 -38.59
N ALA A 49 -43.01 -6.32 -37.88
CA ALA A 49 -42.68 -4.94 -37.61
C ALA A 49 -42.52 -4.35 -39.01
N ALA A 50 -43.25 -3.26 -39.29
CA ALA A 50 -43.05 -2.49 -40.51
C ALA A 50 -41.54 -2.37 -40.75
N PRO A 51 -41.06 -2.56 -42.00
CA PRO A 51 -39.64 -2.41 -42.28
C PRO A 51 -39.19 -1.11 -41.64
N PRO A 52 -38.12 -1.12 -40.83
CA PRO A 52 -37.65 0.09 -40.17
C PRO A 52 -37.52 1.15 -41.26
N LYS A 53 -38.20 2.29 -41.09
CA LYS A 53 -38.04 3.43 -42.01
C LYS A 53 -36.53 3.61 -42.17
N ILE A 54 -36.04 3.42 -43.38
CA ILE A 54 -34.62 3.62 -43.68
C ILE A 54 -34.37 5.07 -43.24
N PRO A 55 -33.53 5.30 -42.21
CA PRO A 55 -33.24 6.65 -41.81
C PRO A 55 -32.67 7.39 -43.01
N ASP A 56 -32.81 8.70 -43.05
CA ASP A 56 -32.17 9.53 -44.08
C ASP A 56 -30.65 9.33 -43.97
N ILE A 57 -30.13 8.35 -44.72
CA ILE A 57 -28.74 7.92 -44.67
C ILE A 57 -27.98 8.66 -45.75
N THR A 58 -27.22 9.66 -45.35
CA THR A 58 -26.23 10.27 -46.22
C THR A 58 -25.01 9.34 -46.30
N PHE A 59 -24.73 8.80 -47.48
CA PHE A 59 -23.49 8.06 -47.72
C PHE A 59 -22.31 9.02 -47.74
N GLY A 60 -21.23 8.66 -47.06
CA GLY A 60 -20.01 9.47 -46.98
C GLY A 60 -19.46 9.54 -45.57
N VAL A 61 -18.30 10.16 -45.43
CA VAL A 61 -17.72 10.45 -44.11
C VAL A 61 -18.33 11.77 -43.63
N PRO A 62 -19.01 11.81 -42.46
CA PRO A 62 -19.51 13.08 -41.93
C PRO A 62 -18.32 14.03 -41.74
N THR A 63 -18.52 15.30 -42.05
CA THR A 63 -17.51 16.33 -41.80
C THR A 63 -17.15 16.29 -40.33
N ARG A 64 -15.90 15.90 -40.02
CA ARG A 64 -15.37 16.03 -38.68
C ARG A 64 -15.54 17.49 -38.27
N PRO A 65 -16.26 17.81 -37.19
CA PRO A 65 -16.34 19.19 -36.74
C PRO A 65 -14.91 19.69 -36.58
N SER A 66 -14.61 20.84 -37.19
CA SER A 66 -13.33 21.49 -36.99
C SER A 66 -13.13 21.70 -35.49
N THR A 67 -11.88 21.64 -35.03
CA THR A 67 -11.57 22.06 -33.67
C THR A 67 -12.20 23.44 -33.47
N PRO A 68 -13.11 23.60 -32.49
CA PRO A 68 -13.83 24.86 -32.33
C PRO A 68 -12.80 25.97 -32.13
N ILE A 69 -12.82 26.98 -33.00
CA ILE A 69 -11.78 28.01 -33.02
C ILE A 69 -11.74 28.80 -31.71
N CYS A 70 -12.88 28.91 -31.01
CA CYS A 70 -12.98 29.49 -29.68
C CYS A 70 -12.05 28.78 -28.67
N ASP A 71 -12.05 27.45 -28.61
CA ASP A 71 -11.19 26.70 -27.68
C ASP A 71 -9.69 26.94 -27.94
N LEU A 72 -9.31 27.23 -29.19
CA LEU A 72 -7.94 27.58 -29.57
C LEU A 72 -7.59 29.01 -29.17
N LEU A 73 -8.47 29.97 -29.44
CA LEU A 73 -8.29 31.39 -29.10
C LEU A 73 -8.29 31.61 -27.59
N GLU A 74 -9.10 30.86 -26.85
CA GLU A 74 -9.19 30.91 -25.39
C GLU A 74 -8.13 30.05 -24.69
N HIS A 75 -7.24 29.40 -25.45
CA HIS A 75 -6.18 28.52 -24.92
C HIS A 75 -6.69 27.39 -24.01
N GLN A 76 -7.93 26.92 -24.21
CA GLN A 76 -8.54 25.90 -23.33
C GLN A 76 -7.72 24.61 -23.30
N TYR A 77 -7.09 24.22 -24.42
CA TYR A 77 -6.26 23.01 -24.46
C TYR A 77 -5.01 23.14 -23.58
N ALA A 78 -4.38 24.32 -23.53
CA ALA A 78 -3.25 24.56 -22.65
C ALA A 78 -3.68 24.51 -21.18
N GLN A 79 -4.84 25.09 -20.85
CA GLN A 79 -5.41 25.03 -19.51
C GLN A 79 -5.76 23.59 -19.09
N ARG A 80 -6.40 22.81 -19.98
CA ARG A 80 -6.70 21.38 -19.74
C ARG A 80 -5.43 20.60 -19.48
N TRP A 81 -4.39 20.81 -20.29
CA TRP A 81 -3.10 20.16 -20.09
C TRP A 81 -2.48 20.51 -18.73
N LEU A 82 -2.47 21.78 -18.35
CA LEU A 82 -1.93 22.22 -17.06
C LEU A 82 -2.69 21.57 -15.89
N HIS A 83 -4.02 21.53 -15.99
CA HIS A 83 -4.87 20.91 -14.98
C HIS A 83 -4.60 19.39 -14.87
N GLU A 84 -4.42 18.70 -16.01
CA GLU A 84 -4.02 17.30 -16.03
C GLU A 84 -2.66 17.07 -15.39
N GLN A 85 -1.67 17.93 -15.63
CA GLN A 85 -0.35 17.83 -14.99
C GLN A 85 -0.46 18.00 -13.48
N GLN A 86 -1.18 19.03 -13.02
CA GLN A 86 -1.41 19.24 -11.59
C GLN A 86 -2.14 18.06 -10.94
N ALA A 87 -3.14 17.50 -11.61
CA ALA A 87 -3.86 16.32 -11.12
C ALA A 87 -2.93 15.09 -11.00
N LYS A 88 -2.06 14.87 -11.99
CA LYS A 88 -1.04 13.80 -11.96
C LYS A 88 -0.08 13.97 -10.79
N GLU A 89 0.45 15.17 -10.59
CA GLU A 89 1.36 15.46 -9.46
C GLU A 89 0.69 15.24 -8.10
N ARG A 90 -0.54 15.73 -7.92
CA ARG A 90 -1.33 15.50 -6.70
C ARG A 90 -1.54 14.00 -6.45
N ALA A 91 -1.89 13.23 -7.48
CA ALA A 91 -2.07 11.79 -7.35
C ALA A 91 -0.78 11.07 -6.93
N VAL A 92 0.37 11.46 -7.50
CA VAL A 92 1.69 10.93 -7.12
C VAL A 92 2.02 11.25 -5.67
N LEU A 93 1.80 12.50 -5.24
CA LEU A 93 2.04 12.94 -3.87
C LEU A 93 1.17 12.18 -2.88
N GLU A 94 -0.12 12.01 -3.16
CA GLU A 94 -1.04 11.25 -2.31
C GLU A 94 -0.64 9.77 -2.22
N ARG A 95 -0.18 9.16 -3.31
CA ARG A 95 0.36 7.80 -3.29
C ARG A 95 1.65 7.70 -2.45
N ARG A 96 2.49 8.73 -2.46
CA ARG A 96 3.69 8.80 -1.61
C ARG A 96 3.33 8.94 -0.14
N LYS A 97 2.40 9.85 0.22
CA LYS A 97 1.91 10.02 1.59
C LYS A 97 1.30 8.73 2.15
N LYS A 98 0.45 8.05 1.39
CA LYS A 98 -0.13 6.75 1.79
C LYS A 98 0.94 5.70 2.07
N ARG A 99 1.96 5.60 1.21
CA ARG A 99 3.11 4.70 1.44
C ARG A 99 3.91 5.08 2.68
N GLN A 100 4.17 6.36 2.89
CA GLN A 100 4.91 6.84 4.06
C GLN A 100 4.14 6.63 5.37
N ALA A 101 2.83 6.86 5.38
CA ALA A 101 1.97 6.56 6.52
C ALA A 101 1.97 5.05 6.87
N HIS A 102 2.03 4.19 5.87
CA HIS A 102 2.17 2.74 6.08
C HIS A 102 3.56 2.35 6.63
N LEU A 103 4.63 2.99 6.16
CA LEU A 103 6.00 2.75 6.64
C LEU A 103 6.25 3.32 8.04
N GLY A 104 5.61 4.44 8.40
CA GLY A 104 5.72 5.06 9.73
C GLY A 104 5.02 4.27 10.85
N ARG A 105 4.27 3.21 10.50
CA ARG A 105 3.60 2.32 11.45
C ARG A 105 4.42 1.09 11.84
N VAL A 106 5.66 0.98 11.39
CA VAL A 106 6.58 -0.07 11.86
C VAL A 106 7.04 0.31 13.26
N THR A 107 6.34 -0.19 14.27
CA THR A 107 6.80 -0.12 15.67
C THR A 107 8.08 -0.94 15.80
N ASP A 108 9.12 -0.38 16.39
CA ASP A 108 10.34 -1.13 16.67
C ASP A 108 10.00 -2.32 17.58
N THR A 109 10.37 -3.54 17.17
CA THR A 109 10.25 -4.72 18.03
C THR A 109 11.28 -4.61 19.17
N ARG A 110 11.01 -5.26 20.31
CA ARG A 110 11.94 -5.33 21.46
C ARG A 110 13.38 -5.68 21.04
N THR A 111 13.56 -6.58 20.07
CA THR A 111 14.86 -6.95 19.52
C THR A 111 15.54 -5.80 18.77
N THR A 112 14.81 -5.03 17.98
CA THR A 112 15.32 -3.84 17.27
C THR A 112 15.73 -2.75 18.26
N ILE A 113 14.94 -2.53 19.31
CA ILE A 113 15.27 -1.60 20.40
C ILE A 113 16.58 -2.04 21.09
N LEU A 114 16.70 -3.32 21.46
CA LEU A 114 17.90 -3.86 22.11
C LEU A 114 19.15 -3.80 21.22
N ARG A 115 19.01 -3.94 19.90
CA ARG A 115 20.11 -3.75 18.95
C ARG A 115 20.53 -2.30 18.81
N LYS A 116 19.58 -1.36 18.88
CA LYS A 116 19.85 0.09 18.85
C LYS A 116 20.47 0.57 20.17
N SER A 117 20.13 -0.05 21.29
CA SER A 117 20.82 0.15 22.57
C SER A 117 22.17 -0.54 22.56
N CYS A 118 23.12 0.00 21.79
CA CYS A 118 24.52 -0.37 21.99
C CYS A 118 24.90 0.02 23.43
N PRO A 119 25.52 -0.88 24.22
CA PRO A 119 26.13 -0.48 25.47
C PRO A 119 27.16 0.60 25.12
N ILE A 120 26.93 1.81 25.66
CA ILE A 120 27.83 2.93 25.46
C ILE A 120 29.19 2.45 25.96
N ALA A 121 30.18 2.39 25.05
CA ALA A 121 31.56 2.13 25.40
C ALA A 121 31.92 3.06 26.56
N GLU A 122 32.64 2.54 27.56
CA GLU A 122 32.99 3.35 28.73
C GLU A 122 33.49 4.72 28.25
N PRO A 123 32.93 5.82 28.80
CA PRO A 123 33.32 7.14 28.34
C PRO A 123 34.84 7.21 28.41
N PRO A 124 35.52 7.65 27.34
CA PRO A 124 36.98 7.67 27.32
C PRO A 124 37.44 8.36 28.60
N SER A 125 38.30 7.70 29.36
CA SER A 125 38.81 8.23 30.61
C SER A 125 39.25 9.66 30.35
N MET A 126 38.65 10.62 31.05
CA MET A 126 39.01 12.03 30.96
C MET A 126 40.54 12.14 31.03
N TRP A 127 41.14 12.81 30.06
CA TRP A 127 42.59 12.88 29.98
C TRP A 127 43.16 13.44 31.28
N LYS A 128 44.08 12.70 31.89
CA LYS A 128 44.81 13.07 33.10
C LYS A 128 46.29 13.02 32.80
N LEU A 129 47.03 14.01 33.28
CA LEU A 129 48.49 13.95 33.31
C LEU A 129 48.94 12.70 34.10
N PRO A 130 50.06 12.04 33.73
CA PRO A 130 50.54 10.84 34.43
C PRO A 130 50.69 11.04 35.95
N ARG A 131 51.20 12.21 36.37
CA ARG A 131 51.35 12.56 37.80
C ARG A 131 50.05 12.67 38.58
N PHE A 132 48.90 12.81 37.91
CA PHE A 132 47.58 12.91 38.54
C PHE A 132 46.75 11.62 38.45
N GLN A 133 47.31 10.51 37.96
CA GLN A 133 46.63 9.22 37.96
C GLN A 133 46.59 8.60 39.37
N GLU A 134 47.67 8.77 40.14
CA GLU A 134 47.84 8.19 41.48
C GLU A 134 47.41 9.14 42.61
N VAL A 135 47.10 10.39 42.30
CA VAL A 135 46.70 11.39 43.31
C VAL A 135 45.22 11.22 43.64
N GLY A 136 44.94 10.86 44.88
CA GLY A 136 43.60 10.76 45.42
C GLY A 136 42.90 12.12 45.57
N PRO A 137 41.57 12.13 45.80
CA PRO A 137 40.83 13.36 46.02
C PRO A 137 41.33 14.10 47.27
N ALA A 138 41.61 15.40 47.11
CA ALA A 138 42.07 16.26 48.21
C ALA A 138 41.00 16.50 49.29
N LEU A 139 39.72 16.37 48.93
CA LEU A 139 38.60 16.60 49.82
C LEU A 139 37.73 15.34 49.90
N ASN A 140 37.40 14.93 51.12
CA ASN A 140 36.39 13.91 51.38
C ASN A 140 35.19 14.58 52.06
N THR A 141 34.13 14.83 51.29
CA THR A 141 32.90 15.47 51.77
C THR A 141 31.92 14.49 52.41
N PHE A 142 32.20 13.18 52.38
CA PHE A 142 31.34 12.17 52.98
C PHE A 142 31.65 12.01 54.47
N ARG A 143 30.60 11.92 55.29
CA ARG A 143 30.71 11.74 56.75
C ARG A 143 31.37 10.41 57.15
N CYS A 144 31.19 9.35 56.36
CA CYS A 144 31.80 8.05 56.59
C CYS A 144 32.01 7.28 55.27
N PRO A 145 32.90 6.25 55.25
CA PRO A 145 33.18 5.45 54.05
C PRO A 145 31.94 4.71 53.50
N GLU A 146 31.04 4.28 54.38
CA GLU A 146 29.80 3.60 53.96
C GLU A 146 28.84 4.56 53.27
N ALA A 147 28.69 5.79 53.78
CA ALA A 147 27.89 6.82 53.12
C ALA A 147 28.40 7.13 51.71
N ARG A 148 29.74 7.12 51.53
CA ARG A 148 30.35 7.22 50.20
C ARG A 148 29.92 6.07 49.29
N LYS A 149 30.10 4.82 49.71
CA LYS A 149 29.70 3.63 48.91
C LYS A 149 28.22 3.67 48.54
N LYS A 150 27.35 4.01 49.50
CA LYS A 150 25.90 4.14 49.30
C LYS A 150 25.56 5.23 48.29
N ALA A 151 26.17 6.41 48.40
CA ALA A 151 25.95 7.52 47.48
C ALA A 151 26.39 7.18 46.04
N PHE A 152 27.57 6.56 45.89
CA PHE A 152 28.05 6.11 44.58
C PHE A 152 27.16 5.02 44.01
N SER A 153 26.75 4.03 44.80
CA SER A 153 25.81 2.98 44.35
C SER A 153 24.49 3.56 43.86
N ALA A 154 23.91 4.52 44.60
CA ALA A 154 22.69 5.21 44.19
C ALA A 154 22.92 5.99 42.89
N HIS A 155 24.01 6.74 42.78
CA HIS A 155 24.39 7.47 41.58
C HIS A 155 24.53 6.55 40.36
N TYR A 156 25.20 5.39 40.51
CA TYR A 156 25.35 4.43 39.41
C TYR A 156 24.00 3.82 38.99
N SER A 157 23.14 3.45 39.95
CA SER A 157 21.80 2.93 39.65
C SER A 157 20.90 3.97 38.98
N GLU A 158 21.04 5.25 39.33
CA GLU A 158 20.25 6.36 38.78
C GLU A 158 20.90 7.00 37.55
N SER A 159 22.14 6.65 37.20
CA SER A 159 22.85 7.24 36.06
C SER A 159 22.16 6.94 34.71
N VAL A 160 21.44 5.83 34.63
CA VAL A 160 20.60 5.44 33.48
C VAL A 160 19.38 6.37 33.35
N ALA A 161 18.95 6.98 34.47
CA ALA A 161 17.84 7.94 34.56
C ALA A 161 18.12 9.28 33.93
N ARG A 162 19.37 9.70 34.03
CA ARG A 162 19.79 11.07 33.74
C ARG A 162 20.44 11.16 32.38
N ARG A 163 20.36 10.08 31.59
CA ARG A 163 21.02 9.93 30.30
C ARG A 163 20.06 10.33 29.17
N GLY A 164 20.48 11.23 28.29
CA GLY A 164 19.69 11.78 27.18
C GLY A 164 19.94 13.28 27.00
N HIS A 165 19.56 13.86 25.86
CA HIS A 165 19.85 15.27 25.53
C HIS A 165 19.27 16.27 26.56
N LEU A 166 18.18 15.89 27.24
CA LEU A 166 17.52 16.68 28.29
C LEU A 166 17.47 15.94 29.65
N GLY A 167 18.29 14.91 29.86
CA GLY A 167 18.32 14.15 31.12
C GLY A 167 17.09 13.27 31.39
N GLN A 168 16.34 12.87 30.36
CA GLN A 168 15.06 12.15 30.52
C GLN A 168 15.17 10.63 30.73
N GLY A 169 16.36 10.05 30.67
CA GLY A 169 16.56 8.63 30.92
C GLY A 169 15.87 7.73 29.90
N THR A 170 16.06 6.41 30.06
CA THR A 170 15.54 5.40 29.13
C THR A 170 14.21 4.77 29.59
N TYR A 171 13.49 5.40 30.54
CA TYR A 171 12.30 4.83 31.19
C TYR A 171 11.05 4.78 30.32
N ASN A 172 11.01 5.53 29.23
CA ASN A 172 9.81 5.67 28.41
C ASN A 172 9.69 4.59 27.31
N LEU A 173 10.36 3.44 27.48
CA LEU A 173 10.21 2.26 26.61
C LEU A 173 9.28 1.24 27.29
N SER A 174 8.01 1.61 27.48
CA SER A 174 6.92 0.70 27.86
C SER A 174 5.78 0.79 26.86
#